data_AF-A0A163I456-F1
#
_entry.id   AF-A0A163I456-F1
#
_cell.length_a   1.000
_cell.length_b   1.000
_cell.length_c   1.000
_cell.angle_alpha   90.00
_cell.angle_beta   90.00
_cell.angle_gamma   90.00
#
_symmetry.space_group_name_H-M   'P 1'
#
loop_
_entity.id
_entity.type
_entity.pdbx_description
1 polymer ?
#
loop_
_entity_poly.entity_id
_entity_poly.type
_entity_poly.pdbx_seq_one_letter_code
_entity_poly.pdbx_strand_id
1 'polypeptide(L)'
;MDKSELSPSRRDLILMTGVATVGAVAAIRPSPAEPGDASRVSPVINVKDHGARGDGSADDTLAVKIALDRASSLESSSTLYFPSGVYRVSAGTLRVPDGHSTLIRGDGPGASRITFVEGETSSEPLVSLDALFSAVEDLQLDGTDAVGASDLLVLNRGYTRVSNCLLSNSPGTALAIGKEGRALAHIVQNVVVRDARGYGIRVHGATGKETTGSTDGLWSNVDVGRSGLSGVLLESSSQNLSNVHVWQSGVHADDPTDQNGFLVVTRSHIFAGCQAEKNHGDGFRFERGGGDGCVVSGSRIWENGGSGLVGVGAQRLTVTGSTFARNGRNNVGDSASPTDRSAAAIRNEGGDHWSITGCNAWDDETELDAVNVPPDSATPNIPARGRRMSQTFAYVESGEAGSSVISGGVLRAEDQLSGRAVQSASPFLRISATDLGEDTVPTVVAATSLNLPPWGEVIKVAGAAEISSVRPGRPGRTVTLIFTSDGAGLSGADPSLRLTTGFAPRAGGAITLVCLDDSWCEQSRTA
;
A
#
# COMPACT_ATOMS: atom_id res chain seq x y z
N MET A 1 -2.59 13.09 39.45
CA MET A 1 -1.85 13.05 38.17
C MET A 1 -1.58 14.48 37.75
N ASP A 2 -0.30 14.87 37.80
CA ASP A 2 0.16 16.23 37.53
C ASP A 2 0.23 16.48 36.00
N LYS A 3 -0.08 17.71 35.58
CA LYS A 3 -0.24 18.13 34.16
C LYS A 3 1.04 18.76 33.58
N SER A 4 2.20 18.48 34.15
CA SER A 4 3.45 19.21 33.87
C SER A 4 4.41 18.52 32.87
N GLU A 5 4.07 17.36 32.29
CA GLU A 5 4.98 16.59 31.40
C GLU A 5 4.64 16.61 29.89
N LEU A 6 3.90 17.60 29.39
CA LEU A 6 3.59 17.68 27.95
C LEU A 6 3.96 19.02 27.31
N SER A 7 5.22 19.44 27.46
CA SER A 7 5.78 20.42 26.52
C SER A 7 7.20 20.04 26.13
N PRO A 8 7.44 19.58 24.88
CA PRO A 8 8.79 19.41 24.37
C PRO A 8 9.52 20.76 24.37
N SER A 9 10.84 20.72 24.59
CA SER A 9 11.64 21.93 24.61
C SER A 9 11.70 22.54 23.20
N ARG A 10 11.95 23.86 23.08
CA ARG A 10 12.14 24.53 21.77
C ARG A 10 13.23 23.88 20.89
N ARG A 11 14.11 23.04 21.47
CA ARG A 11 15.17 22.33 20.75
C ARG A 11 14.66 21.06 20.05
N ASP A 12 13.65 20.39 20.61
CA ASP A 12 13.08 19.16 20.04
C ASP A 12 12.20 19.46 18.80
N LEU A 13 11.62 20.67 18.75
CA LEU A 13 10.76 21.11 17.65
C LEU A 13 11.54 21.47 16.37
N ILE A 14 12.83 21.79 16.48
CA ILE A 14 13.67 22.25 15.35
C ILE A 14 14.27 21.06 14.56
N LEU A 15 14.35 19.86 15.13
CA LEU A 15 14.70 18.64 14.37
C LEU A 15 13.51 18.03 13.59
N MET A 16 12.27 18.50 13.80
CA MET A 16 11.05 17.89 13.24
C MET A 16 10.39 18.65 12.08
N THR A 17 10.90 19.80 11.64
CA THR A 17 10.29 20.56 10.53
C THR A 17 11.21 20.62 9.31
N GLY A 18 11.29 19.50 8.57
CA GLY A 18 11.77 19.48 7.19
C GLY A 18 10.76 20.16 6.26
N VAL A 19 10.64 21.49 6.34
CA VAL A 19 9.86 22.29 5.39
C VAL A 19 10.82 22.83 4.33
N ALA A 20 10.72 22.27 3.13
CA ALA A 20 11.28 22.88 1.94
C ALA A 20 10.38 24.07 1.53
N THR A 21 10.78 25.28 1.86
CA THR A 21 10.31 26.50 1.18
C THR A 21 11.46 27.13 0.43
N VAL A 22 11.35 27.15 -0.90
CA VAL A 22 12.25 27.85 -1.81
C VAL A 22 12.03 29.36 -1.64
N GLY A 23 13.08 30.10 -1.25
CA GLY A 23 13.16 31.56 -1.49
C GLY A 23 13.81 32.42 -0.39
N ALA A 24 14.83 33.17 -0.81
CA ALA A 24 15.52 34.31 -0.16
C ALA A 24 16.66 34.01 0.84
N VAL A 25 17.91 34.15 0.33
CA VAL A 25 19.15 34.16 1.10
C VAL A 25 19.37 35.55 1.70
N ALA A 26 19.24 35.70 3.02
CA ALA A 26 19.79 36.82 3.77
C ALA A 26 20.97 36.29 4.62
N ALA A 27 22.17 36.80 4.36
CA ALA A 27 23.40 36.39 5.03
C ALA A 27 23.41 36.84 6.50
N ILE A 28 23.14 35.91 7.42
CA ILE A 28 23.36 36.11 8.85
C ILE A 28 24.85 35.87 9.14
N ARG A 29 25.54 36.91 9.61
CA ARG A 29 26.91 36.78 10.13
C ARG A 29 26.86 36.07 11.49
N PRO A 30 27.66 35.02 11.75
CA PRO A 30 27.69 34.41 13.06
C PRO A 30 28.39 35.34 14.08
N SER A 31 27.73 35.58 15.21
CA SER A 31 28.34 36.20 16.40
C SER A 31 29.32 35.20 17.03
N PRO A 32 30.42 35.63 17.68
CA PRO A 32 31.38 34.69 18.25
C PRO A 32 30.74 33.90 19.38
N ALA A 33 30.92 32.58 19.35
CA ALA A 33 30.41 31.66 20.36
C ALA A 33 31.16 31.86 21.70
N GLU A 34 30.40 32.08 22.77
CA GLU A 34 30.87 31.86 24.14
C GLU A 34 31.12 30.35 24.35
N PRO A 35 32.21 29.94 25.04
CA PRO A 35 32.52 28.53 25.24
C PRO A 35 31.60 27.95 26.34
N GLY A 36 30.45 27.43 25.93
CA GLY A 36 29.48 26.75 26.78
C GLY A 36 29.36 25.26 26.44
N ASP A 37 29.86 24.44 27.38
CA ASP A 37 29.61 23.02 27.61
C ASP A 37 30.01 22.01 26.51
N ALA A 38 31.00 21.18 26.83
CA ALA A 38 31.39 20.04 26.00
C ALA A 38 30.17 19.15 25.76
N SER A 39 29.87 18.86 24.49
CA SER A 39 28.82 17.93 24.10
C SER A 39 28.97 16.65 24.91
N ARG A 40 27.97 16.29 25.73
CA ARG A 40 27.89 14.96 26.34
C ARG A 40 27.72 13.96 25.19
N VAL A 41 28.83 13.40 24.72
CA VAL A 41 28.83 12.25 23.82
C VAL A 41 28.17 11.11 24.58
N SER A 42 27.08 10.54 24.04
CA SER A 42 26.46 9.36 24.65
C SER A 42 27.52 8.27 24.81
N PRO A 43 27.67 7.69 26.02
CA PRO A 43 28.68 6.67 26.27
C PRO A 43 28.53 5.48 25.32
N VAL A 44 29.65 5.04 24.74
CA VAL A 44 29.72 3.89 23.84
C VAL A 44 30.28 2.69 24.61
N ILE A 45 29.52 1.61 24.66
CA ILE A 45 29.91 0.33 25.26
C ILE A 45 30.17 -0.66 24.12
N ASN A 46 31.44 -0.97 23.89
CA ASN A 46 31.86 -1.90 22.85
C ASN A 46 31.81 -3.34 23.38
N VAL A 47 31.08 -4.23 22.70
CA VAL A 47 30.93 -5.64 23.13
C VAL A 47 32.27 -6.38 23.22
N LYS A 48 33.28 -6.01 22.43
CA LYS A 48 34.61 -6.63 22.47
C LYS A 48 35.38 -6.30 23.75
N ASP A 49 35.13 -5.15 24.36
CA ASP A 49 35.72 -4.77 25.65
C ASP A 49 35.17 -5.64 26.81
N HIS A 50 34.06 -6.34 26.55
CA HIS A 50 33.41 -7.28 27.47
C HIS A 50 33.64 -8.75 27.10
N GLY A 51 34.54 -9.02 26.15
CA GLY A 51 34.99 -10.37 25.80
C GLY A 51 34.28 -11.01 24.60
N ALA A 52 33.43 -10.29 23.89
CA ALA A 52 32.81 -10.80 22.67
C ALA A 52 33.89 -10.95 21.59
N ARG A 53 33.90 -12.09 20.89
CA ARG A 53 34.85 -12.38 19.83
C ARG A 53 34.37 -11.86 18.48
N GLY A 54 33.09 -12.05 18.17
CA GLY A 54 32.53 -11.70 16.87
C GLY A 54 33.17 -12.49 15.72
N ASP A 55 33.60 -13.73 15.96
CA ASP A 55 34.32 -14.59 15.02
C ASP A 55 33.39 -15.57 14.26
N GLY A 56 32.08 -15.48 14.49
CA GLY A 56 31.06 -16.34 13.88
C GLY A 56 31.03 -17.78 14.40
N SER A 57 31.87 -18.11 15.39
CA SER A 57 32.00 -19.47 15.92
C SER A 57 31.72 -19.51 17.42
N ALA A 58 32.30 -18.58 18.17
CA ALA A 58 32.15 -18.49 19.61
C ALA A 58 30.74 -18.04 20.00
N ASP A 59 30.25 -18.60 21.10
CA ASP A 59 29.06 -18.10 21.78
C ASP A 59 29.42 -16.81 22.54
N ASP A 60 28.94 -15.68 22.03
CA ASP A 60 29.18 -14.33 22.56
C ASP A 60 28.13 -13.90 23.59
N THR A 61 27.17 -14.78 23.94
CA THR A 61 26.02 -14.49 24.80
C THR A 61 26.41 -13.80 26.11
N LEU A 62 27.36 -14.37 26.85
CA LEU A 62 27.75 -13.81 28.16
C LEU A 62 28.39 -12.42 28.03
N ALA A 63 29.27 -12.24 27.05
CA ALA A 63 29.96 -10.98 26.83
C ALA A 63 28.99 -9.86 26.40
N VAL A 64 28.08 -10.20 25.48
CA VAL A 64 27.03 -9.29 25.02
C VAL A 64 26.08 -8.92 26.17
N LYS A 65 25.70 -9.90 27.01
CA LYS A 65 24.88 -9.64 28.18
C LYS A 65 25.56 -8.66 29.15
N ILE A 66 26.84 -8.87 29.47
CA ILE A 66 27.59 -7.97 30.36
C ILE A 66 27.67 -6.56 29.78
N ALA A 67 27.90 -6.44 28.47
CA ALA A 67 27.94 -5.15 27.78
C ALA A 67 26.57 -4.44 27.83
N LEU A 68 25.46 -5.16 27.60
CA LEU A 68 24.11 -4.62 27.70
C LEU A 68 23.75 -4.19 29.13
N ASP A 69 24.07 -5.03 30.12
CA ASP A 69 23.86 -4.72 31.54
C ASP A 69 24.62 -3.44 31.92
N ARG A 70 25.87 -3.29 31.43
CA ARG A 70 26.66 -2.07 31.61
C ARG A 70 26.05 -0.87 30.90
N ALA A 71 25.62 -1.03 29.66
CA ALA A 71 24.99 0.03 28.88
C ALA A 71 23.72 0.55 29.55
N SER A 72 22.94 -0.36 30.16
CA SER A 72 21.66 -0.06 30.82
C SER A 72 21.84 0.47 32.26
N SER A 73 23.04 0.35 32.84
CA SER A 73 23.34 0.86 34.19
C SER A 73 23.78 2.32 34.20
N LEU A 74 23.82 2.99 33.04
CA LEU A 74 24.32 4.37 32.93
C LEU A 74 23.17 5.35 33.23
N GLU A 75 23.52 6.54 33.70
CA GLU A 75 22.52 7.58 34.01
C GLU A 75 21.97 8.27 32.75
N SER A 76 22.68 8.13 31.63
CA SER A 76 22.36 8.75 30.34
C SER A 76 22.20 7.68 29.28
N SER A 77 21.44 7.98 28.21
CA SER A 77 21.34 7.12 27.04
C SER A 77 22.71 6.67 26.53
N SER A 78 22.78 5.43 26.06
CA SER A 78 24.05 4.79 25.70
C SER A 78 23.98 4.12 24.34
N THR A 79 25.15 3.85 23.78
CA THR A 79 25.30 3.06 22.56
C THR A 79 25.93 1.72 22.90
N LEU A 80 25.24 0.62 22.61
CA LEU A 80 25.81 -0.72 22.61
C LEU A 80 26.37 -0.99 21.21
N TYR A 81 27.70 -0.98 21.10
CA TYR A 81 28.40 -1.02 19.82
C TYR A 81 28.96 -2.41 19.51
N PHE A 82 28.66 -2.87 18.30
CA PHE A 82 29.09 -4.12 17.68
C PHE A 82 30.05 -3.82 16.52
N PRO A 83 31.37 -3.82 16.74
CA PRO A 83 32.34 -3.69 15.65
C PRO A 83 32.14 -4.77 14.58
N SER A 84 32.76 -4.64 13.42
CA SER A 84 32.70 -5.68 12.39
C SER A 84 33.05 -7.07 12.95
N GLY A 85 32.21 -8.04 12.59
CA GLY A 85 32.23 -9.40 13.11
C GLY A 85 30.85 -10.08 13.02
N VAL A 86 30.82 -11.37 13.33
CA VAL A 86 29.61 -12.18 13.44
C VAL A 86 29.47 -12.66 14.89
N TYR A 87 28.43 -12.22 15.58
CA TYR A 87 28.21 -12.45 17.01
C TYR A 87 27.06 -13.44 17.19
N ARG A 88 27.35 -14.60 17.78
CA ARG A 88 26.32 -15.62 18.09
C ARG A 88 25.80 -15.41 19.50
N VAL A 89 24.49 -15.24 19.66
CA VAL A 89 23.86 -14.96 20.95
C VAL A 89 22.60 -15.81 21.16
N SER A 90 22.34 -16.24 22.39
CA SER A 90 21.09 -16.92 22.73
C SER A 90 19.90 -15.96 22.64
N ALA A 91 18.76 -16.47 22.23
CA ALA A 91 17.51 -15.72 22.15
C ALA A 91 17.17 -15.03 23.49
N GLY A 92 16.62 -13.82 23.42
CA GLY A 92 16.25 -13.02 24.61
C GLY A 92 17.41 -12.35 25.34
N THR A 93 18.68 -12.58 24.92
CA THR A 93 19.85 -11.93 25.54
C THR A 93 19.86 -10.43 25.29
N LEU A 94 19.56 -9.98 24.07
CA LEU A 94 19.57 -8.58 23.68
C LEU A 94 18.20 -7.92 23.88
N ARG A 95 17.77 -7.85 25.14
CA ARG A 95 16.53 -7.17 25.55
C ARG A 95 16.87 -5.86 26.24
N VAL A 96 16.75 -4.74 25.53
CA VAL A 96 16.94 -3.40 26.09
C VAL A 96 15.83 -3.15 27.11
N PRO A 97 16.16 -3.05 28.42
CA PRO A 97 15.15 -2.93 29.47
C PRO A 97 14.49 -1.56 29.45
N ASP A 98 13.24 -1.50 29.90
CA ASP A 98 12.51 -0.24 30.06
C ASP A 98 13.25 0.75 30.98
N GLY A 99 13.00 2.04 30.80
CA GLY A 99 13.62 3.11 31.59
C GLY A 99 15.02 3.54 31.14
N HIS A 100 15.65 2.84 30.20
CA HIS A 100 16.96 3.23 29.65
C HIS A 100 17.00 3.20 28.12
N SER A 101 17.13 4.37 27.50
CA SER A 101 17.29 4.48 26.03
C SER A 101 18.66 3.98 25.60
N THR A 102 18.67 2.98 24.69
CA THR A 102 19.90 2.39 24.17
C THR A 102 19.86 2.33 22.64
N LEU A 103 20.94 2.78 22.00
CA LEU A 103 21.21 2.58 20.59
C LEU A 103 22.07 1.32 20.42
N ILE A 104 21.56 0.30 19.77
CA ILE A 104 22.34 -0.86 19.32
C ILE A 104 22.88 -0.52 17.93
N ARG A 105 24.21 -0.53 17.74
CA ARG A 105 24.83 -0.06 16.50
C ARG A 105 25.96 -0.96 16.01
N GLY A 106 26.06 -1.18 14.70
CA GLY A 106 27.21 -1.83 14.06
C GLY A 106 28.01 -0.92 13.11
N ASP A 107 28.90 -1.54 12.33
CA ASP A 107 29.72 -0.89 11.28
C ASP A 107 29.06 -0.91 9.89
N GLY A 108 27.84 -1.43 9.80
CA GLY A 108 27.04 -1.57 8.58
C GLY A 108 26.45 -2.98 8.44
N PRO A 109 25.35 -3.14 7.68
CA PRO A 109 24.67 -4.43 7.51
C PRO A 109 25.52 -5.50 6.80
N GLY A 110 26.60 -5.13 6.11
CA GLY A 110 27.56 -6.08 5.54
C GLY A 110 28.75 -6.39 6.46
N ALA A 111 28.90 -5.68 7.58
CA ALA A 111 30.10 -5.71 8.42
C ALA A 111 29.85 -6.28 9.81
N SER A 112 28.73 -5.93 10.44
CA SER A 112 28.34 -6.40 11.77
C SER A 112 27.07 -7.24 11.68
N ARG A 113 27.17 -8.53 12.01
CA ARG A 113 26.04 -9.46 12.04
C ARG A 113 25.83 -10.00 13.45
N ILE A 114 24.59 -9.96 13.93
CA ILE A 114 24.16 -10.67 15.14
C ILE A 114 23.27 -11.82 14.68
N THR A 115 23.55 -13.03 15.17
CA THR A 115 22.80 -14.25 14.84
C THR A 115 22.55 -15.08 16.10
N PHE A 116 21.63 -16.03 16.02
CA PHE A 116 21.42 -16.97 17.10
C PHE A 116 22.62 -17.90 17.31
N VAL A 117 22.75 -18.46 18.51
CA VAL A 117 23.57 -19.65 18.72
C VAL A 117 23.00 -20.84 17.94
N GLU A 118 23.87 -21.74 17.49
CA GLU A 118 23.48 -22.90 16.69
C GLU A 118 22.48 -23.79 17.45
N GLY A 119 21.36 -24.12 16.80
CA GLY A 119 20.34 -24.99 17.38
C GLY A 119 19.43 -24.29 18.39
N GLU A 120 19.35 -22.96 18.36
CA GLU A 120 18.42 -22.20 19.20
C GLU A 120 16.96 -22.67 18.98
N THR A 121 16.27 -22.96 20.08
CA THR A 121 14.89 -23.51 20.09
C THR A 121 13.89 -22.64 20.84
N SER A 122 14.36 -21.58 21.51
CA SER A 122 13.50 -20.59 22.17
C SER A 122 12.54 -19.92 21.18
N SER A 123 11.49 -19.29 21.71
CA SER A 123 10.60 -18.38 20.98
C SER A 123 10.83 -16.91 21.30
N GLU A 124 11.80 -16.61 22.16
CA GLU A 124 12.22 -15.23 22.47
C GLU A 124 12.87 -14.57 21.24
N PRO A 125 12.77 -13.25 21.08
CA PRO A 125 13.37 -12.57 19.94
C PRO A 125 14.90 -12.48 20.03
N LEU A 126 15.57 -12.29 18.89
CA LEU A 126 17.01 -12.02 18.87
C LEU A 126 17.33 -10.68 19.55
N VAL A 127 16.55 -9.63 19.22
CA VAL A 127 16.66 -8.30 19.81
C VAL A 127 15.27 -7.77 20.17
N SER A 128 15.14 -7.19 21.37
CA SER A 128 13.92 -6.49 21.80
C SER A 128 14.25 -5.10 22.34
N LEU A 129 13.51 -4.09 21.88
CA LEU A 129 13.57 -2.72 22.37
C LEU A 129 12.37 -2.43 23.29
N ASP A 130 12.58 -2.60 24.59
CA ASP A 130 11.54 -2.40 25.61
C ASP A 130 11.63 -1.04 26.33
N ALA A 131 12.43 -0.11 25.79
CA ALA A 131 12.54 1.28 26.26
C ALA A 131 12.21 2.30 25.16
N LEU A 132 11.66 3.45 25.59
CA LEU A 132 11.44 4.61 24.73
C LEU A 132 12.76 5.09 24.11
N PHE A 133 12.68 5.68 22.90
CA PHE A 133 13.83 6.29 22.21
C PHE A 133 15.03 5.34 22.01
N SER A 134 14.80 4.04 21.99
CA SER A 134 15.83 3.04 21.69
C SER A 134 15.88 2.75 20.20
N ALA A 135 17.03 2.33 19.69
CA ALA A 135 17.21 2.12 18.27
C ALA A 135 18.14 0.97 17.91
N VAL A 136 17.99 0.44 16.70
CA VAL A 136 18.94 -0.49 16.07
C VAL A 136 19.40 0.11 14.74
N GLU A 137 20.71 0.29 14.57
CA GLU A 137 21.30 0.91 13.39
C GLU A 137 22.53 0.19 12.84
N ASP A 138 22.73 0.28 11.52
CA ASP A 138 23.98 -0.09 10.84
C ASP A 138 24.43 -1.55 11.10
N LEU A 139 23.52 -2.53 11.07
CA LEU A 139 23.87 -3.94 11.28
C LEU A 139 22.91 -4.93 10.61
N GLN A 140 23.32 -6.19 10.57
CA GLN A 140 22.48 -7.31 10.17
C GLN A 140 22.00 -8.10 11.40
N LEU A 141 20.72 -8.44 11.42
CA LEU A 141 20.16 -9.48 12.27
C LEU A 141 19.83 -10.69 11.41
N ASP A 142 20.32 -11.86 11.79
CA ASP A 142 20.25 -13.07 10.97
C ASP A 142 19.70 -14.25 11.78
N GLY A 143 18.76 -14.99 11.20
CA GLY A 143 18.05 -16.07 11.88
C GLY A 143 18.49 -17.48 11.50
N THR A 144 19.49 -17.64 10.62
CA THR A 144 19.87 -18.91 9.99
C THR A 144 20.13 -20.06 10.98
N ASP A 145 20.68 -19.76 12.15
CA ASP A 145 21.11 -20.75 13.14
C ASP A 145 19.99 -21.20 14.11
N ALA A 146 18.79 -20.61 14.00
CA ALA A 146 17.64 -20.94 14.83
C ALA A 146 16.68 -21.96 14.19
N VAL A 147 16.16 -22.85 15.02
CA VAL A 147 15.22 -23.92 14.64
C VAL A 147 13.79 -23.62 15.13
N GLY A 148 13.64 -22.71 16.10
CA GLY A 148 12.35 -22.28 16.67
C GLY A 148 11.53 -21.36 15.75
N ALA A 149 10.63 -20.56 16.35
CA ALA A 149 9.78 -19.57 15.66
C ALA A 149 10.04 -18.15 16.17
N SER A 150 11.28 -17.86 16.58
CA SER A 150 11.70 -16.56 17.11
C SER A 150 11.59 -15.43 16.10
N ASP A 151 11.21 -14.25 16.59
CA ASP A 151 11.32 -13.03 15.79
C ASP A 151 12.76 -12.50 15.84
N LEU A 152 13.20 -11.75 14.82
CA LEU A 152 14.53 -11.12 14.87
C LEU A 152 14.52 -9.84 15.71
N LEU A 153 13.64 -8.91 15.38
CA LEU A 153 13.57 -7.60 16.04
C LEU A 153 12.17 -7.30 16.53
N VAL A 154 12.05 -6.93 17.80
CA VAL A 154 10.79 -6.51 18.41
C VAL A 154 10.90 -5.08 18.92
N LEU A 155 9.97 -4.22 18.49
CA LEU A 155 9.83 -2.84 18.97
C LEU A 155 8.63 -2.75 19.92
N ASN A 156 8.85 -2.58 21.22
CA ASN A 156 7.76 -2.64 22.22
C ASN A 156 7.45 -1.32 22.91
N ARG A 157 8.13 -0.24 22.52
CA ARG A 157 7.94 1.11 23.09
C ARG A 157 7.92 2.18 22.01
N GLY A 158 7.35 3.32 22.38
CA GLY A 158 7.25 4.46 21.48
C GLY A 158 8.60 5.10 21.15
N TYR A 159 8.64 5.81 20.03
CA TYR A 159 9.82 6.49 19.49
C TYR A 159 11.01 5.56 19.26
N THR A 160 10.75 4.27 19.10
CA THR A 160 11.78 3.30 18.71
C THR A 160 12.08 3.41 17.23
N ARG A 161 13.33 3.15 16.86
CA ARG A 161 13.80 3.28 15.47
C ARG A 161 14.61 2.06 15.03
N VAL A 162 14.39 1.64 13.80
CA VAL A 162 15.31 0.75 13.09
C VAL A 162 15.75 1.44 11.81
N SER A 163 17.06 1.52 11.57
CA SER A 163 17.53 2.11 10.33
C SER A 163 18.84 1.56 9.78
N ASN A 164 18.93 1.48 8.45
CA ASN A 164 20.10 0.95 7.74
C ASN A 164 20.46 -0.49 8.19
N CYS A 165 19.45 -1.34 8.31
CA CYS A 165 19.59 -2.71 8.78
C CYS A 165 19.14 -3.73 7.73
N LEU A 166 19.79 -4.90 7.75
CA LEU A 166 19.35 -6.09 7.04
C LEU A 166 18.80 -7.09 8.05
N LEU A 167 17.56 -7.54 7.86
CA LEU A 167 16.94 -8.61 8.65
C LEU A 167 16.77 -9.81 7.73
N SER A 168 17.48 -10.91 7.99
CA SER A 168 17.50 -12.07 7.10
C SER A 168 17.20 -13.38 7.80
N ASN A 169 16.59 -14.32 7.08
CA ASN A 169 16.41 -15.71 7.50
C ASN A 169 15.65 -15.85 8.83
N SER A 170 14.70 -14.96 9.09
CA SER A 170 13.93 -14.97 10.35
C SER A 170 13.14 -16.27 10.50
N PRO A 171 13.26 -17.02 11.61
CA PRO A 171 12.44 -18.21 11.83
C PRO A 171 10.97 -17.90 12.15
N GLY A 172 10.69 -16.69 12.66
CA GLY A 172 9.35 -16.13 12.83
C GLY A 172 9.19 -14.85 12.01
N THR A 173 8.67 -13.78 12.63
CA THR A 173 8.55 -12.45 12.03
C THR A 173 9.89 -11.71 12.05
N ALA A 174 10.32 -11.12 10.93
CA ALA A 174 11.61 -10.42 10.94
C ALA A 174 11.57 -9.12 11.77
N LEU A 175 10.52 -8.31 11.62
CA LEU A 175 10.28 -7.13 12.45
C LEU A 175 8.86 -7.13 13.02
N ALA A 176 8.74 -7.36 14.33
CA ALA A 176 7.49 -7.25 15.05
C ALA A 176 7.40 -5.91 15.78
N ILE A 177 6.32 -5.19 15.56
CA ILE A 177 6.09 -3.86 16.13
C ILE A 177 4.88 -3.94 17.05
N GLY A 178 5.14 -3.72 18.32
CA GLY A 178 4.15 -3.69 19.38
C GLY A 178 3.67 -5.06 19.87
N LYS A 179 4.53 -6.07 19.77
CA LYS A 179 4.21 -7.47 20.15
C LYS A 179 3.90 -7.61 21.64
N GLU A 180 4.71 -6.99 22.50
CA GLU A 180 4.64 -7.09 23.96
C GLU A 180 4.39 -5.74 24.65
N GLY A 181 4.31 -4.65 23.87
CA GLY A 181 4.05 -3.31 24.37
C GLY A 181 3.62 -2.37 23.26
N ARG A 182 3.19 -1.15 23.59
CA ARG A 182 2.69 -0.20 22.60
C ARG A 182 3.85 0.59 21.97
N ALA A 183 4.01 0.49 20.64
CA ALA A 183 5.07 1.16 19.88
C ALA A 183 4.54 2.37 19.10
N LEU A 184 4.31 3.48 19.81
CA LEU A 184 3.89 4.76 19.22
C LEU A 184 5.00 5.44 18.43
N ALA A 185 4.68 6.07 17.29
CA ALA A 185 5.63 6.90 16.56
C ALA A 185 6.96 6.19 16.24
N HIS A 186 6.88 4.88 15.95
CA HIS A 186 8.05 4.09 15.58
C HIS A 186 8.52 4.45 14.16
N ILE A 187 9.82 4.30 13.91
CA ILE A 187 10.44 4.66 12.64
C ILE A 187 11.12 3.44 12.02
N VAL A 188 10.81 3.15 10.76
CA VAL A 188 11.44 2.10 9.95
C VAL A 188 12.04 2.75 8.70
N GLN A 189 13.38 2.83 8.62
CA GLN A 189 14.03 3.59 7.55
C GLN A 189 15.20 2.83 6.91
N ASN A 190 15.22 2.69 5.59
CA ASN A 190 16.30 1.99 4.88
C ASN A 190 16.51 0.57 5.44
N VAL A 191 15.42 -0.19 5.57
CA VAL A 191 15.44 -1.55 6.13
C VAL A 191 15.18 -2.55 5.02
N VAL A 192 16.00 -3.59 4.97
CA VAL A 192 15.85 -4.70 4.03
C VAL A 192 15.49 -5.95 4.81
N VAL A 193 14.41 -6.63 4.42
CA VAL A 193 13.98 -7.91 4.99
C VAL A 193 14.08 -8.99 3.91
N ARG A 194 14.68 -10.13 4.26
CA ARG A 194 14.83 -11.29 3.37
C ARG A 194 14.49 -12.59 4.08
N ASP A 195 13.71 -13.44 3.41
CA ASP A 195 13.55 -14.85 3.79
C ASP A 195 13.03 -15.01 5.23
N ALA A 196 12.01 -14.23 5.60
CA ALA A 196 11.30 -14.45 6.87
C ALA A 196 10.36 -15.64 6.73
N ARG A 197 10.38 -16.61 7.64
CA ARG A 197 9.43 -17.74 7.63
C ARG A 197 8.02 -17.33 8.04
N GLY A 198 7.89 -16.33 8.91
CA GLY A 198 6.62 -15.69 9.25
C GLY A 198 6.31 -14.50 8.34
N TYR A 199 5.90 -13.40 8.96
CA TYR A 199 5.74 -12.11 8.28
C TYR A 199 7.09 -11.42 8.09
N GLY A 200 7.25 -10.65 7.02
CA GLY A 200 8.39 -9.76 6.90
C GLY A 200 8.36 -8.68 7.99
N ILE A 201 7.28 -7.90 8.01
CA ILE A 201 7.02 -6.92 9.07
C ILE A 201 5.58 -7.05 9.54
N ARG A 202 5.38 -7.12 10.86
CA ARG A 202 4.05 -7.15 11.48
C ARG A 202 3.88 -6.03 12.48
N VAL A 203 2.89 -5.17 12.27
CA VAL A 203 2.43 -4.23 13.29
C VAL A 203 1.29 -4.88 14.04
N HIS A 204 1.53 -5.23 15.29
CA HIS A 204 0.55 -5.87 16.16
C HIS A 204 -0.55 -4.88 16.58
N GLY A 205 -1.77 -5.40 16.67
CA GLY A 205 -2.93 -4.68 17.15
C GLY A 205 -2.94 -4.47 18.66
N ALA A 206 -4.04 -3.87 19.13
CA ALA A 206 -4.34 -3.74 20.55
C ALA A 206 -4.25 -5.10 21.27
N THR A 207 -3.37 -5.22 22.26
CA THR A 207 -3.39 -6.34 23.21
C THR A 207 -4.39 -6.00 24.33
N GLY A 208 -4.98 -6.97 25.01
CA GLY A 208 -6.11 -6.78 25.95
C GLY A 208 -5.93 -5.77 27.10
N LYS A 209 -4.77 -5.13 27.25
CA LYS A 209 -4.50 -4.02 28.20
C LYS A 209 -4.51 -2.62 27.55
N GLU A 210 -4.43 -2.50 26.22
CA GLU A 210 -4.24 -1.25 25.48
C GLU A 210 -5.20 -1.17 24.29
N THR A 211 -6.10 -0.18 24.27
CA THR A 211 -7.24 -0.15 23.31
C THR A 211 -6.92 0.48 21.95
N THR A 212 -5.72 1.04 21.75
CA THR A 212 -5.36 1.82 20.54
C THR A 212 -4.30 1.19 19.65
N GLY A 213 -3.53 0.20 20.15
CA GLY A 213 -2.45 -0.45 19.41
C GLY A 213 -1.25 0.48 19.10
N SER A 214 -0.32 0.01 18.27
CA SER A 214 0.88 0.74 17.86
C SER A 214 0.61 1.65 16.65
N THR A 215 0.44 2.94 16.90
CA THR A 215 0.06 3.95 15.88
C THR A 215 1.21 4.89 15.52
N ASP A 216 0.99 5.69 14.47
CA ASP A 216 1.83 6.81 14.05
C ASP A 216 3.19 6.39 13.50
N GLY A 217 3.27 5.18 12.96
CA GLY A 217 4.51 4.65 12.36
C GLY A 217 4.90 5.38 11.08
N LEU A 218 6.19 5.67 10.93
CA LEU A 218 6.78 6.33 9.76
C LEU A 218 7.79 5.41 9.08
N TRP A 219 7.49 5.02 7.83
CA TRP A 219 8.27 4.04 7.09
C TRP A 219 8.78 4.65 5.79
N SER A 220 10.07 4.47 5.51
CA SER A 220 10.69 5.00 4.29
C SER A 220 11.79 4.09 3.74
N ASN A 221 11.75 3.82 2.44
CA ASN A 221 12.75 3.01 1.73
C ASN A 221 12.92 1.62 2.38
N VAL A 222 11.81 0.89 2.48
CA VAL A 222 11.79 -0.44 3.07
C VAL A 222 11.57 -1.46 1.97
N ASP A 223 12.35 -2.54 1.97
CA ASP A 223 12.20 -3.60 0.99
C ASP A 223 12.06 -4.96 1.67
N VAL A 224 10.94 -5.62 1.44
CA VAL A 224 10.54 -6.86 2.09
C VAL A 224 10.39 -7.95 1.04
N GLY A 225 11.34 -8.88 1.01
CA GLY A 225 11.38 -9.96 0.04
C GLY A 225 11.20 -11.31 0.69
N ARG A 226 10.46 -12.20 0.01
CA ARG A 226 10.47 -13.65 0.27
C ARG A 226 9.99 -14.01 1.69
N SER A 227 8.89 -13.41 2.13
CA SER A 227 8.26 -13.78 3.40
C SER A 227 7.42 -15.06 3.27
N GLY A 228 7.34 -15.84 4.33
CA GLY A 228 6.59 -17.08 4.37
C GLY A 228 5.10 -16.84 4.36
N LEU A 229 4.62 -15.89 5.16
CA LEU A 229 3.25 -15.37 5.12
C LEU A 229 3.21 -14.06 4.31
N SER A 230 2.24 -13.19 4.55
CA SER A 230 2.27 -11.84 3.96
C SER A 230 3.56 -11.09 4.30
N GLY A 231 4.06 -10.29 3.35
CA GLY A 231 5.27 -9.51 3.57
C GLY A 231 5.07 -8.44 4.64
N VAL A 232 3.94 -7.73 4.59
CA VAL A 232 3.56 -6.74 5.60
C VAL A 232 2.16 -7.04 6.13
N LEU A 233 2.02 -7.16 7.45
CA LEU A 233 0.74 -7.27 8.14
C LEU A 233 0.52 -6.06 9.06
N LEU A 234 -0.59 -5.34 8.87
CA LEU A 234 -0.97 -4.17 9.67
C LEU A 234 -2.24 -4.44 10.50
N GLU A 235 -2.05 -4.74 11.78
CA GLU A 235 -3.11 -4.98 12.77
C GLU A 235 -3.35 -3.77 13.71
N SER A 236 -2.63 -2.67 13.52
CA SER A 236 -2.89 -1.39 14.20
C SER A 236 -2.86 -0.23 13.22
N SER A 237 -3.75 0.74 13.43
CA SER A 237 -4.08 1.82 12.48
C SER A 237 -2.99 2.90 12.38
N SER A 238 -3.17 3.83 11.44
CA SER A 238 -2.36 5.05 11.33
C SER A 238 -0.88 4.79 11.05
N GLN A 239 -0.59 3.99 10.03
CA GLN A 239 0.78 3.78 9.52
C GLN A 239 0.97 4.58 8.23
N ASN A 240 2.12 5.24 8.11
CA ASN A 240 2.50 5.96 6.89
C ASN A 240 3.70 5.27 6.22
N LEU A 241 3.42 4.59 5.11
CA LEU A 241 4.38 3.82 4.33
C LEU A 241 4.72 4.57 3.05
N SER A 242 5.98 4.95 2.90
CA SER A 242 6.50 5.61 1.71
C SER A 242 7.64 4.82 1.09
N ASN A 243 7.59 4.58 -0.22
CA ASN A 243 8.62 3.81 -0.94
C ASN A 243 8.91 2.44 -0.26
N VAL A 244 7.83 1.68 -0.01
CA VAL A 244 7.93 0.31 0.54
C VAL A 244 7.69 -0.69 -0.58
N HIS A 245 8.66 -1.56 -0.84
CA HIS A 245 8.55 -2.64 -1.81
C HIS A 245 8.35 -3.96 -1.06
N VAL A 246 7.32 -4.70 -1.44
CA VAL A 246 7.04 -6.04 -0.93
C VAL A 246 6.95 -7.01 -2.09
N TRP A 247 7.74 -8.07 -2.05
CA TRP A 247 7.80 -9.03 -3.14
C TRP A 247 7.97 -10.48 -2.70
N GLN A 248 7.40 -11.39 -3.50
CA GLN A 248 7.47 -12.84 -3.27
C GLN A 248 7.04 -13.27 -1.85
N SER A 249 6.00 -12.66 -1.31
CA SER A 249 5.38 -13.14 -0.07
C SER A 249 4.63 -14.47 -0.32
N GLY A 250 4.53 -15.33 0.69
CA GLY A 250 3.92 -16.66 0.57
C GLY A 250 4.88 -17.81 0.23
N VAL A 251 6.21 -17.58 0.15
CA VAL A 251 7.19 -18.58 -0.35
C VAL A 251 7.48 -19.74 0.60
N HIS A 252 7.13 -19.60 1.88
CA HIS A 252 7.32 -20.59 2.94
C HIS A 252 6.03 -20.87 3.72
N ALA A 253 4.87 -20.46 3.18
CA ALA A 253 3.59 -20.57 3.88
C ALA A 253 3.16 -22.04 4.00
N ASP A 254 3.06 -22.52 5.23
CA ASP A 254 2.21 -23.67 5.57
C ASP A 254 0.71 -23.29 5.49
N ASP A 255 0.40 -21.98 5.58
CA ASP A 255 -0.96 -21.45 5.49
C ASP A 255 -1.23 -20.83 4.10
N PRO A 256 -1.99 -21.50 3.21
CA PRO A 256 -2.30 -20.98 1.89
C PRO A 256 -3.25 -19.77 1.89
N THR A 257 -3.76 -19.36 3.04
CA THR A 257 -4.75 -18.26 3.14
C THR A 257 -4.10 -16.89 3.37
N ASP A 258 -2.82 -16.84 3.75
CA ASP A 258 -2.09 -15.61 4.07
C ASP A 258 -0.79 -15.51 3.26
N GLN A 259 -0.88 -14.87 2.10
CA GLN A 259 0.18 -14.89 1.08
C GLN A 259 0.36 -13.54 0.36
N ASN A 260 -0.14 -12.46 0.96
CA ASN A 260 -0.29 -11.17 0.27
C ASN A 260 0.99 -10.34 0.34
N GLY A 261 1.13 -9.33 -0.52
CA GLY A 261 2.15 -8.31 -0.30
C GLY A 261 1.85 -7.55 0.99
N PHE A 262 0.74 -6.81 0.97
CA PHE A 262 0.23 -6.08 2.12
C PHE A 262 -1.10 -6.66 2.58
N LEU A 263 -1.15 -7.20 3.80
CA LEU A 263 -2.38 -7.58 4.49
C LEU A 263 -2.74 -6.49 5.52
N VAL A 264 -3.88 -5.85 5.30
CA VAL A 264 -4.31 -4.68 6.06
C VAL A 264 -5.64 -4.97 6.71
N VAL A 265 -5.65 -5.10 8.04
CA VAL A 265 -6.87 -5.42 8.80
C VAL A 265 -7.39 -4.24 9.62
N THR A 266 -6.69 -3.10 9.59
CA THR A 266 -7.09 -1.87 10.27
C THR A 266 -6.95 -0.63 9.38
N ARG A 267 -7.25 0.55 9.91
CA ARG A 267 -7.69 1.72 9.14
C ARG A 267 -6.68 2.86 9.09
N SER A 268 -6.99 3.86 8.27
CA SER A 268 -6.30 5.17 8.22
C SER A 268 -4.81 5.08 7.89
N HIS A 269 -4.44 4.12 7.04
CA HIS A 269 -3.08 3.96 6.55
C HIS A 269 -2.83 4.79 5.28
N ILE A 270 -1.59 5.24 5.10
CA ILE A 270 -1.13 5.86 3.86
C ILE A 270 -0.07 4.94 3.24
N PHE A 271 -0.27 4.60 1.97
CA PHE A 271 0.69 3.92 1.12
C PHE A 271 1.02 4.84 -0.06
N ALA A 272 2.25 5.35 -0.09
CA ALA A 272 2.71 6.31 -1.08
C ALA A 272 3.92 5.77 -1.84
N GLY A 273 3.74 5.50 -3.14
CA GLY A 273 4.79 4.93 -3.99
C GLY A 273 5.21 3.53 -3.55
N CYS A 274 4.29 2.76 -2.96
CA CYS A 274 4.57 1.40 -2.53
C CYS A 274 4.51 0.43 -3.72
N GLN A 275 5.19 -0.70 -3.58
CA GLN A 275 5.31 -1.70 -4.62
C GLN A 275 4.90 -3.07 -4.08
N ALA A 276 4.05 -3.80 -4.80
CA ALA A 276 3.67 -5.17 -4.48
C ALA A 276 3.87 -6.06 -5.71
N GLU A 277 4.86 -6.96 -5.64
CA GLU A 277 5.31 -7.75 -6.78
C GLU A 277 5.33 -9.26 -6.49
N LYS A 278 4.80 -10.09 -7.39
CA LYS A 278 5.03 -11.55 -7.36
C LYS A 278 4.67 -12.24 -6.04
N ASN A 279 3.80 -11.63 -5.25
CA ASN A 279 3.30 -12.25 -4.03
C ASN A 279 2.38 -13.42 -4.41
N HIS A 280 2.35 -14.51 -3.65
CA HIS A 280 1.56 -15.68 -4.00
C HIS A 280 0.05 -15.42 -3.90
N GLY A 281 -0.35 -14.50 -3.02
CA GLY A 281 -1.70 -13.95 -2.85
C GLY A 281 -1.85 -12.59 -3.51
N ASP A 282 -2.72 -11.74 -2.97
CA ASP A 282 -3.00 -10.41 -3.54
C ASP A 282 -1.83 -9.44 -3.32
N GLY A 283 -1.72 -8.40 -4.16
CA GLY A 283 -0.74 -7.34 -3.92
C GLY A 283 -1.08 -6.55 -2.64
N PHE A 284 -2.30 -6.01 -2.58
CA PHE A 284 -2.89 -5.39 -1.40
C PHE A 284 -4.20 -6.08 -1.05
N ARG A 285 -4.35 -6.53 0.20
CA ARG A 285 -5.56 -7.15 0.73
C ARG A 285 -6.05 -6.40 1.95
N PHE A 286 -7.20 -5.75 1.82
CA PHE A 286 -7.89 -5.08 2.91
C PHE A 286 -9.03 -5.97 3.43
N GLU A 287 -9.04 -6.29 4.72
CA GLU A 287 -10.08 -7.13 5.34
C GLU A 287 -10.55 -6.55 6.68
N ARG A 288 -11.69 -7.03 7.19
CA ARG A 288 -12.13 -6.77 8.58
C ARG A 288 -12.19 -5.28 8.96
N GLY A 289 -12.54 -4.42 8.00
CA GLY A 289 -12.58 -2.96 8.17
C GLY A 289 -11.26 -2.24 7.86
N GLY A 290 -10.25 -2.96 7.38
CA GLY A 290 -8.91 -2.42 7.10
C GLY A 290 -8.82 -1.41 5.95
N GLY A 291 -9.86 -1.28 5.13
CA GLY A 291 -9.89 -0.27 4.08
C GLY A 291 -10.20 1.14 4.57
N ASP A 292 -10.76 1.30 5.77
CA ASP A 292 -11.39 2.54 6.22
C ASP A 292 -10.44 3.74 6.21
N GLY A 293 -10.67 4.69 5.31
CA GLY A 293 -9.88 5.92 5.20
C GLY A 293 -8.42 5.67 4.82
N CYS A 294 -8.10 4.49 4.29
CA CYS A 294 -6.78 4.19 3.77
C CYS A 294 -6.59 4.85 2.40
N VAL A 295 -5.35 5.20 2.08
CA VAL A 295 -4.96 5.80 0.81
C VAL A 295 -3.83 4.99 0.18
N VAL A 296 -4.04 4.51 -1.05
CA VAL A 296 -3.01 3.90 -1.90
C VAL A 296 -2.75 4.84 -3.06
N SER A 297 -1.55 5.40 -3.14
CA SER A 297 -1.23 6.49 -4.07
C SER A 297 0.09 6.25 -4.79
N GLY A 298 0.09 6.40 -6.11
CA GLY A 298 1.30 6.27 -6.93
C GLY A 298 1.98 4.90 -6.84
N SER A 299 1.25 3.86 -6.42
CA SER A 299 1.80 2.54 -6.17
C SER A 299 1.91 1.71 -7.45
N ARG A 300 2.83 0.76 -7.48
CA ARG A 300 2.98 -0.22 -8.58
C ARG A 300 2.67 -1.61 -8.07
N ILE A 301 1.72 -2.29 -8.69
CA ILE A 301 1.19 -3.56 -8.20
C ILE A 301 1.15 -4.53 -9.38
N TRP A 302 2.06 -5.51 -9.41
CA TRP A 302 2.22 -6.34 -10.60
C TRP A 302 2.59 -7.78 -10.31
N GLU A 303 2.21 -8.66 -11.24
CA GLU A 303 2.59 -10.08 -11.23
C GLU A 303 2.22 -10.81 -9.94
N ASN A 304 1.30 -10.26 -9.14
CA ASN A 304 0.82 -10.95 -7.96
C ASN A 304 -0.02 -12.14 -8.40
N GLY A 305 0.15 -13.22 -7.63
CA GLY A 305 -0.62 -14.44 -7.71
C GLY A 305 -2.08 -14.10 -7.68
N GLY A 306 -2.60 -13.38 -6.69
CA GLY A 306 -3.98 -12.92 -6.58
C GLY A 306 -4.32 -11.64 -7.36
N SER A 307 -5.35 -10.93 -6.92
CA SER A 307 -5.72 -9.60 -7.44
C SER A 307 -4.59 -8.60 -7.16
N GLY A 308 -4.56 -7.50 -7.91
CA GLY A 308 -3.64 -6.42 -7.59
C GLY A 308 -3.99 -5.81 -6.23
N LEU A 309 -5.22 -5.32 -6.10
CA LEU A 309 -5.78 -4.81 -4.86
C LEU A 309 -7.15 -5.42 -4.65
N VAL A 310 -7.41 -5.88 -3.42
CA VAL A 310 -8.71 -6.38 -3.01
C VAL A 310 -9.13 -5.75 -1.69
N GLY A 311 -10.41 -5.44 -1.56
CA GLY A 311 -10.99 -5.02 -0.29
C GLY A 311 -12.27 -5.77 0.02
N VAL A 312 -12.26 -6.51 1.14
CA VAL A 312 -13.36 -7.30 1.66
C VAL A 312 -14.01 -6.53 2.81
N GLY A 313 -15.20 -5.98 2.55
CA GLY A 313 -15.91 -5.08 3.46
C GLY A 313 -15.18 -3.76 3.73
N ALA A 314 -14.18 -3.42 2.91
CA ALA A 314 -13.37 -2.22 3.05
C ALA A 314 -14.20 -0.96 2.75
N GLN A 315 -14.10 0.05 3.61
CA GLN A 315 -14.89 1.27 3.50
C GLN A 315 -13.98 2.44 3.11
N ARG A 316 -14.47 3.48 2.43
CA ARG A 316 -13.76 4.77 2.27
C ARG A 316 -12.30 4.64 1.78
N LEU A 317 -12.00 3.64 0.96
CA LEU A 317 -10.66 3.40 0.43
C LEU A 317 -10.40 4.33 -0.76
N THR A 318 -9.28 5.05 -0.72
CA THR A 318 -8.84 5.89 -1.86
C THR A 318 -7.68 5.22 -2.58
N VAL A 319 -7.81 5.03 -3.88
CA VAL A 319 -6.76 4.51 -4.75
C VAL A 319 -6.51 5.53 -5.85
N THR A 320 -5.30 6.07 -5.96
CA THR A 320 -5.00 7.13 -6.93
C THR A 320 -3.67 6.94 -7.64
N GLY A 321 -3.61 7.27 -8.93
CA GLY A 321 -2.37 7.30 -9.71
C GLY A 321 -1.58 5.99 -9.73
N SER A 322 -2.21 4.87 -9.41
CA SER A 322 -1.54 3.59 -9.21
C SER A 322 -1.59 2.74 -10.47
N THR A 323 -0.53 1.95 -10.71
CA THR A 323 -0.43 1.09 -11.89
C THR A 323 -0.54 -0.37 -11.49
N PHE A 324 -1.44 -1.08 -12.16
CA PHE A 324 -1.70 -2.49 -12.01
C PHE A 324 -1.27 -3.21 -13.29
N ALA A 325 -0.51 -4.28 -13.17
CA ALA A 325 -0.06 -5.01 -14.34
C ALA A 325 -0.02 -6.51 -14.08
N ARG A 326 -0.64 -7.30 -14.95
CA ARG A 326 -0.44 -8.76 -14.95
C ARG A 326 -0.69 -9.42 -13.58
N ASN A 327 -1.69 -8.98 -12.82
CA ASN A 327 -2.06 -9.66 -11.57
C ASN A 327 -3.17 -10.69 -11.86
N GLY A 328 -3.21 -11.80 -11.14
CA GLY A 328 -4.43 -12.60 -11.14
C GLY A 328 -4.29 -14.11 -11.05
N ARG A 329 -4.93 -14.66 -10.01
CA ARG A 329 -5.22 -16.08 -9.81
C ARG A 329 -6.72 -16.21 -9.92
N ASN A 330 -7.12 -17.24 -10.64
CA ASN A 330 -8.47 -17.64 -10.90
C ASN A 330 -9.34 -17.64 -9.62
N ASN A 331 -10.23 -16.66 -9.44
CA ASN A 331 -11.24 -16.68 -8.37
C ASN A 331 -12.46 -15.80 -8.68
N VAL A 332 -13.37 -16.32 -9.52
CA VAL A 332 -14.81 -16.15 -9.30
C VAL A 332 -15.30 -17.52 -8.85
N GLY A 333 -15.88 -17.62 -7.65
CA GLY A 333 -16.23 -18.89 -7.04
C GLY A 333 -17.32 -19.67 -7.78
N ASP A 334 -17.17 -20.99 -7.72
CA ASP A 334 -18.16 -22.07 -7.85
C ASP A 334 -18.50 -22.68 -9.22
N SER A 335 -17.61 -22.61 -10.21
CA SER A 335 -17.74 -23.45 -11.41
C SER A 335 -16.51 -24.33 -11.63
N ALA A 336 -16.73 -25.64 -11.69
CA ALA A 336 -15.76 -26.61 -12.18
C ALA A 336 -15.59 -26.52 -13.72
N SER A 337 -15.56 -25.30 -14.28
CA SER A 337 -15.48 -25.07 -15.72
C SER A 337 -14.06 -24.68 -16.15
N PRO A 338 -13.51 -25.27 -17.23
CA PRO A 338 -12.25 -24.85 -17.86
C PRO A 338 -12.28 -23.42 -18.47
N THR A 339 -13.29 -22.61 -18.16
CA THR A 339 -13.59 -21.30 -18.77
C THR A 339 -13.68 -20.14 -17.77
N ASP A 340 -13.40 -20.34 -16.48
CA ASP A 340 -13.31 -19.22 -15.52
C ASP A 340 -12.02 -18.42 -15.78
N ARG A 341 -12.19 -17.18 -16.24
CA ARG A 341 -11.14 -16.42 -16.95
C ARG A 341 -11.02 -14.94 -16.56
N SER A 342 -11.18 -14.58 -15.29
CA SER A 342 -10.85 -13.19 -14.92
C SER A 342 -10.50 -13.02 -13.46
N ALA A 343 -9.28 -12.53 -13.21
CA ALA A 343 -8.94 -11.85 -11.97
C ALA A 343 -9.04 -10.34 -12.23
N ALA A 344 -9.48 -9.57 -11.24
CA ALA A 344 -9.53 -8.13 -11.37
C ALA A 344 -8.23 -7.48 -10.88
N ALA A 345 -7.78 -6.40 -11.52
CA ALA A 345 -6.72 -5.55 -10.98
C ALA A 345 -7.15 -4.96 -9.63
N ILE A 346 -8.40 -4.51 -9.54
CA ILE A 346 -9.02 -4.00 -8.32
C ILE A 346 -10.32 -4.76 -8.05
N ARG A 347 -10.46 -5.34 -6.85
CA ARG A 347 -11.65 -6.07 -6.42
C ARG A 347 -12.25 -5.45 -5.16
N ASN A 348 -13.53 -5.10 -5.23
CA ASN A 348 -14.31 -4.60 -4.09
C ASN A 348 -15.40 -5.64 -3.75
N GLU A 349 -15.23 -6.30 -2.62
CA GLU A 349 -16.14 -7.31 -2.08
C GLU A 349 -16.93 -6.73 -0.91
N GLY A 350 -18.12 -6.18 -1.18
CA GLY A 350 -18.98 -5.63 -0.12
C GLY A 350 -18.43 -4.37 0.56
N GLY A 351 -17.46 -3.70 -0.05
CA GLY A 351 -16.94 -2.42 0.37
C GLY A 351 -17.71 -1.23 -0.21
N ASP A 352 -17.63 -0.07 0.44
CA ASP A 352 -18.43 1.10 0.09
C ASP A 352 -17.64 2.43 0.23
N HIS A 353 -18.06 3.47 -0.48
CA HIS A 353 -17.44 4.80 -0.57
C HIS A 353 -16.00 4.80 -1.07
N TRP A 354 -15.62 3.94 -2.01
CA TRP A 354 -14.28 3.97 -2.58
C TRP A 354 -14.12 5.14 -3.55
N SER A 355 -12.91 5.68 -3.64
CA SER A 355 -12.52 6.63 -4.69
C SER A 355 -11.32 6.06 -5.45
N ILE A 356 -11.54 5.66 -6.70
CA ILE A 356 -10.49 5.13 -7.58
C ILE A 356 -10.27 6.14 -8.70
N THR A 357 -9.07 6.74 -8.76
CA THR A 357 -8.81 7.84 -9.69
C THR A 357 -7.46 7.75 -10.39
N GLY A 358 -7.43 8.02 -11.70
CA GLY A 358 -6.17 8.10 -12.48
C GLY A 358 -5.30 6.84 -12.41
N CYS A 359 -5.91 5.67 -12.18
CA CYS A 359 -5.20 4.41 -12.09
C CYS A 359 -5.11 3.75 -13.48
N ASN A 360 -4.00 3.09 -13.76
CA ASN A 360 -3.82 2.37 -15.01
C ASN A 360 -3.81 0.88 -14.73
N ALA A 361 -4.57 0.10 -15.49
CA ALA A 361 -4.38 -1.33 -15.54
C ALA A 361 -4.10 -1.77 -16.96
N TRP A 362 -3.17 -2.68 -17.08
CA TRP A 362 -2.87 -3.32 -18.34
C TRP A 362 -2.47 -4.75 -18.09
N ASP A 363 -2.57 -5.50 -19.16
CA ASP A 363 -2.24 -6.89 -19.17
C ASP A 363 -1.52 -7.17 -20.50
N ASP A 364 -0.83 -8.30 -20.62
CA ASP A 364 -0.25 -8.74 -21.89
C ASP A 364 -0.51 -10.24 -22.11
N GLU A 365 -0.31 -10.72 -23.35
CA GLU A 365 -0.31 -12.16 -23.66
C GLU A 365 0.85 -12.93 -22.98
N THR A 366 1.71 -12.26 -22.20
CA THR A 366 2.87 -12.88 -21.58
C THR A 366 2.42 -13.84 -20.49
N GLU A 367 2.80 -15.12 -20.64
CA GLU A 367 2.63 -16.09 -19.57
C GLU A 367 3.46 -15.69 -18.37
N LEU A 368 2.85 -15.67 -17.20
CA LEU A 368 3.62 -15.57 -15.96
C LEU A 368 4.07 -16.95 -15.59
N ASP A 369 5.38 -17.11 -15.49
CA ASP A 369 5.97 -18.33 -14.97
C ASP A 369 5.36 -18.66 -13.61
N ALA A 370 5.18 -19.95 -13.36
CA ALA A 370 5.02 -20.45 -12.01
C ALA A 370 6.13 -19.83 -11.14
N VAL A 371 5.79 -19.29 -9.98
CA VAL A 371 6.82 -18.93 -9.00
C VAL A 371 7.45 -20.23 -8.53
N ASN A 372 8.55 -20.62 -9.18
CA ASN A 372 9.34 -21.78 -8.83
C ASN A 372 10.14 -21.46 -7.58
N VAL A 373 9.70 -21.98 -6.44
CA VAL A 373 10.48 -21.95 -5.19
C VAL A 373 11.48 -23.12 -5.21
N PRO A 374 12.76 -22.91 -4.86
CA PRO A 374 13.72 -24.00 -4.67
C PRO A 374 13.20 -25.08 -3.68
N PRO A 375 13.68 -26.32 -3.74
CA PRO A 375 12.96 -27.52 -3.26
C PRO A 375 12.86 -27.71 -1.73
N ASP A 376 13.20 -26.73 -0.90
CA ASP A 376 13.40 -26.96 0.55
C ASP A 376 12.12 -27.14 1.38
N SER A 377 10.95 -27.12 0.76
CA SER A 377 9.72 -27.63 1.36
C SER A 377 8.71 -27.99 0.28
N ALA A 378 7.91 -29.02 0.53
CA ALA A 378 6.84 -29.51 -0.34
C ALA A 378 5.65 -28.53 -0.48
N THR A 379 5.94 -27.24 -0.73
CA THR A 379 4.95 -26.21 -1.01
C THR A 379 4.40 -26.37 -2.43
N PRO A 380 3.11 -26.12 -2.66
CA PRO A 380 2.47 -26.32 -3.95
C PRO A 380 3.08 -25.39 -5.01
N ASN A 381 3.45 -25.96 -6.17
CA ASN A 381 3.78 -25.18 -7.36
C ASN A 381 2.66 -24.17 -7.63
N ILE A 382 2.97 -22.88 -7.68
CA ILE A 382 2.01 -21.89 -8.17
C ILE A 382 1.79 -22.18 -9.65
N PRO A 383 0.56 -22.47 -10.10
CA PRO A 383 0.31 -22.70 -11.51
C PRO A 383 0.69 -21.45 -12.32
N ALA A 384 1.41 -21.64 -13.41
CA ALA A 384 1.71 -20.56 -14.34
C ALA A 384 0.41 -19.93 -14.87
N ARG A 385 0.46 -18.63 -15.13
CA ARG A 385 -0.63 -17.94 -15.79
C ARG A 385 -0.53 -18.18 -17.30
N GLY A 386 -1.50 -18.91 -17.89
CA GLY A 386 -1.53 -19.18 -19.33
C GLY A 386 -1.94 -17.97 -20.19
N ARG A 387 -1.50 -17.94 -21.47
CA ARG A 387 -1.64 -16.84 -22.45
C ARG A 387 -3.05 -16.26 -22.68
N ARG A 388 -4.10 -16.91 -22.16
CA ARG A 388 -5.52 -16.57 -22.46
C ARG A 388 -6.29 -15.99 -21.28
N MET A 389 -5.62 -15.67 -20.17
CA MET A 389 -6.28 -15.03 -19.04
C MET A 389 -6.29 -13.52 -19.26
N SER A 390 -7.46 -12.88 -19.15
CA SER A 390 -7.61 -11.42 -19.22
C SER A 390 -7.84 -10.84 -17.83
N GLN A 391 -7.17 -9.74 -17.49
CA GLN A 391 -7.43 -8.98 -16.27
C GLN A 391 -8.54 -7.94 -16.48
N THR A 392 -9.60 -8.03 -15.68
CA THR A 392 -10.61 -6.96 -15.59
C THR A 392 -10.06 -5.80 -14.77
N PHE A 393 -10.34 -4.55 -15.14
CA PHE A 393 -9.86 -3.40 -14.36
C PHE A 393 -10.35 -3.41 -12.91
N ALA A 394 -11.68 -3.42 -12.76
CA ALA A 394 -12.34 -3.31 -11.49
C ALA A 394 -13.55 -4.23 -11.46
N TYR A 395 -13.72 -4.93 -10.35
CA TYR A 395 -14.88 -5.77 -10.06
C TYR A 395 -15.49 -5.34 -8.73
N VAL A 396 -16.82 -5.29 -8.67
CA VAL A 396 -17.59 -4.98 -7.45
C VAL A 396 -18.62 -6.08 -7.25
N GLU A 397 -18.55 -6.80 -6.14
CA GLU A 397 -19.58 -7.81 -5.80
C GLU A 397 -20.91 -7.14 -5.40
N SER A 398 -22.01 -7.81 -5.73
CA SER A 398 -23.37 -7.33 -5.41
C SER A 398 -23.65 -7.44 -3.91
N GLY A 399 -23.27 -6.41 -3.16
CA GLY A 399 -23.76 -6.07 -1.81
C GLY A 399 -24.50 -4.73 -1.83
N GLU A 400 -25.17 -4.36 -0.74
CA GLU A 400 -26.04 -3.17 -0.63
C GLU A 400 -25.48 -1.91 -1.32
N ALA A 401 -26.38 -1.10 -1.91
CA ALA A 401 -26.08 0.04 -2.78
C ALA A 401 -24.92 0.94 -2.28
N GLY A 402 -23.71 0.67 -2.77
CA GLY A 402 -22.51 1.43 -2.41
C GLY A 402 -22.27 2.65 -3.30
N SER A 403 -21.69 3.70 -2.72
CA SER A 403 -21.40 5.03 -3.29
C SER A 403 -19.98 5.17 -3.86
N SER A 404 -19.41 4.09 -4.39
CA SER A 404 -18.04 4.09 -4.93
C SER A 404 -17.94 4.86 -6.25
N VAL A 405 -16.89 5.67 -6.39
CA VAL A 405 -16.59 6.49 -7.57
C VAL A 405 -15.32 5.98 -8.25
N ILE A 406 -15.39 5.77 -9.55
CA ILE A 406 -14.25 5.41 -10.40
C ILE A 406 -14.12 6.46 -11.50
N SER A 407 -13.11 7.31 -11.44
CA SER A 407 -12.94 8.40 -12.40
C SER A 407 -11.52 8.57 -12.92
N GLY A 408 -11.38 8.51 -14.24
CA GLY A 408 -10.07 8.59 -14.90
C GLY A 408 -9.22 7.34 -14.69
N GLY A 409 -8.45 7.00 -15.71
CA GLY A 409 -7.62 5.79 -15.75
C GLY A 409 -7.54 5.25 -17.17
N VAL A 410 -6.39 4.69 -17.54
CA VAL A 410 -6.18 4.11 -18.88
C VAL A 410 -6.28 2.59 -18.78
N LEU A 411 -7.20 2.03 -19.57
CA LEU A 411 -7.22 0.60 -19.87
C LEU A 411 -6.57 0.37 -21.22
N ARG A 412 -5.43 -0.33 -21.23
CA ARG A 412 -4.82 -0.74 -22.49
C ARG A 412 -5.56 -1.95 -23.03
N ALA A 413 -5.89 -1.89 -24.31
CA ALA A 413 -6.65 -2.92 -25.02
C ALA A 413 -5.87 -4.24 -25.05
N GLU A 414 -6.43 -5.23 -24.37
CA GLU A 414 -6.09 -6.64 -24.47
C GLU A 414 -7.32 -7.33 -25.06
N ASP A 415 -7.14 -7.93 -26.24
CA ASP A 415 -8.12 -8.59 -27.10
C ASP A 415 -9.47 -8.96 -26.46
N GLN A 416 -10.52 -8.23 -26.86
CA GLN A 416 -11.84 -8.69 -27.36
C GLN A 416 -12.42 -10.06 -26.94
N LEU A 417 -12.06 -10.65 -25.80
CA LEU A 417 -12.50 -11.98 -25.38
C LEU A 417 -13.17 -12.04 -24.01
N SER A 418 -13.33 -10.91 -23.30
CA SER A 418 -13.97 -10.96 -21.97
C SER A 418 -15.45 -11.30 -22.04
N GLY A 419 -16.14 -11.08 -23.17
CA GLY A 419 -17.52 -11.56 -23.40
C GLY A 419 -18.61 -11.11 -22.40
N ARG A 420 -18.25 -10.48 -21.26
CA ARG A 420 -19.03 -9.79 -20.21
C ARG A 420 -18.18 -9.61 -18.95
N ALA A 421 -18.02 -8.36 -18.49
CA ALA A 421 -18.25 -7.94 -17.08
C ALA A 421 -18.06 -6.42 -16.89
N VAL A 422 -19.17 -5.69 -16.84
CA VAL A 422 -19.44 -4.64 -15.83
C VAL A 422 -20.93 -4.81 -15.48
N GLN A 423 -21.27 -5.77 -14.63
CA GLN A 423 -22.60 -5.81 -14.01
C GLN A 423 -22.50 -5.06 -12.69
N SER A 424 -23.06 -3.85 -12.67
CA SER A 424 -23.36 -3.15 -11.43
C SER A 424 -24.87 -2.99 -11.32
N ALA A 425 -25.44 -3.51 -10.24
CA ALA A 425 -26.78 -3.17 -9.78
C ALA A 425 -26.80 -1.89 -8.92
N SER A 426 -25.63 -1.24 -8.73
CA SER A 426 -25.55 -0.01 -7.91
C SER A 426 -26.03 1.21 -8.72
N PRO A 427 -26.97 2.01 -8.18
CA PRO A 427 -27.40 3.26 -8.80
C PRO A 427 -26.33 4.36 -8.82
N PHE A 428 -25.16 4.17 -8.18
CA PHE A 428 -24.14 5.22 -8.01
C PHE A 428 -22.72 4.88 -8.51
N LEU A 429 -22.49 3.72 -9.13
CA LEU A 429 -21.22 3.48 -9.84
C LEU A 429 -21.13 4.43 -11.05
N ARG A 430 -20.52 5.60 -10.87
CA ARG A 430 -20.12 6.50 -11.96
C ARG A 430 -18.76 6.05 -12.46
N ILE A 431 -18.73 5.32 -13.58
CA ILE A 431 -17.54 5.19 -14.42
C ILE A 431 -17.56 6.44 -15.30
N SER A 432 -16.77 7.47 -14.97
CA SER A 432 -16.56 8.59 -15.90
C SER A 432 -15.58 8.10 -16.98
N ALA A 433 -16.13 7.49 -18.03
CA ALA A 433 -15.36 6.94 -19.13
C ALA A 433 -14.52 8.04 -19.79
N THR A 434 -13.20 7.92 -19.69
CA THR A 434 -12.28 8.68 -20.54
C THR A 434 -11.27 7.79 -21.28
N ASP A 435 -11.34 6.46 -21.15
CA ASP A 435 -10.62 5.54 -22.05
C ASP A 435 -11.11 4.09 -21.88
N LEU A 436 -12.24 3.77 -22.52
CA LEU A 436 -12.53 2.40 -22.94
C LEU A 436 -12.08 2.31 -24.40
N GLY A 437 -11.03 1.54 -24.67
CA GLY A 437 -10.40 1.39 -25.99
C GLY A 437 -11.42 1.18 -27.14
N GLU A 438 -11.16 1.88 -28.25
CA GLU A 438 -12.01 2.07 -29.43
C GLU A 438 -13.47 2.47 -29.14
N ASP A 439 -13.59 3.74 -28.75
CA ASP A 439 -14.82 4.49 -28.59
C ASP A 439 -15.53 4.68 -29.95
N THR A 440 -16.41 3.74 -30.33
CA THR A 440 -17.43 4.08 -31.34
C THR A 440 -18.38 5.08 -30.69
N VAL A 441 -18.10 6.37 -30.87
CA VAL A 441 -19.02 7.46 -30.51
C VAL A 441 -20.40 7.08 -31.04
N PRO A 442 -21.40 6.84 -30.16
CA PRO A 442 -22.67 6.31 -30.58
C PRO A 442 -23.31 7.23 -31.60
N THR A 443 -23.77 6.66 -32.70
CA THR A 443 -24.43 7.41 -33.77
C THR A 443 -25.93 7.15 -33.71
N VAL A 444 -26.71 8.22 -33.58
CA VAL A 444 -28.17 8.21 -33.69
C VAL A 444 -28.60 8.87 -34.99
N VAL A 445 -29.68 8.38 -35.58
CA VAL A 445 -30.27 9.02 -36.77
C VAL A 445 -31.23 10.12 -36.31
N ALA A 446 -31.09 11.31 -36.88
CA ALA A 446 -31.97 12.45 -36.64
C ALA A 446 -33.43 12.08 -36.96
N ALA A 447 -34.33 12.40 -36.03
CA ALA A 447 -35.76 12.19 -36.14
C ALA A 447 -36.50 13.25 -35.31
N THR A 448 -37.77 13.49 -35.61
CA THR A 448 -38.61 14.51 -34.92
C THR A 448 -38.58 14.35 -33.39
N SER A 449 -38.56 13.11 -32.90
CA SER A 449 -38.28 12.79 -31.50
C SER A 449 -37.02 11.94 -31.40
N LEU A 450 -35.95 12.51 -30.86
CA LEU A 450 -34.64 11.85 -30.77
C LEU A 450 -34.58 10.96 -29.52
N ASN A 451 -34.20 9.70 -29.71
CA ASN A 451 -33.95 8.76 -28.61
C ASN A 451 -32.44 8.60 -28.39
N LEU A 452 -31.93 9.12 -27.27
CA LEU A 452 -30.51 9.03 -26.95
C LEU A 452 -30.20 7.68 -26.28
N PRO A 453 -29.08 7.01 -26.63
CA PRO A 453 -28.61 5.84 -25.90
C PRO A 453 -28.44 6.16 -24.41
N PRO A 454 -28.62 5.19 -23.49
CA PRO A 454 -28.51 5.44 -22.06
C PRO A 454 -27.06 5.67 -21.58
N TRP A 455 -26.08 5.50 -22.48
CA TRP A 455 -24.63 5.69 -22.28
C TRP A 455 -24.08 6.68 -23.32
N GLY A 456 -22.84 7.12 -23.13
CA GLY A 456 -22.16 8.10 -23.99
C GLY A 456 -22.43 9.56 -23.59
N GLU A 457 -21.36 10.31 -23.40
CA GLU A 457 -21.38 11.77 -23.16
C GLU A 457 -21.24 12.57 -24.46
N VAL A 458 -20.70 11.95 -25.51
CA VAL A 458 -20.64 12.50 -26.87
C VAL A 458 -21.42 11.57 -27.80
N ILE A 459 -22.30 12.13 -28.63
CA ILE A 459 -23.21 11.36 -29.50
C ILE A 459 -23.19 11.99 -30.89
N LYS A 460 -22.94 11.19 -31.92
CA LYS A 460 -23.05 11.62 -33.32
C LYS A 460 -24.50 11.59 -33.75
N VAL A 461 -24.96 12.65 -34.39
CA VAL A 461 -26.31 12.74 -34.98
C VAL A 461 -26.16 12.74 -36.49
N ALA A 462 -26.76 11.75 -37.16
CA ALA A 462 -26.69 11.56 -38.61
C ALA A 462 -28.04 11.79 -39.28
N GLY A 463 -28.05 12.34 -40.50
CA GLY A 463 -29.27 12.65 -41.25
C GLY A 463 -29.65 14.12 -41.19
N ALA A 464 -30.79 14.48 -41.79
CA ALA A 464 -31.20 15.87 -42.00
C ALA A 464 -32.61 16.20 -41.47
N ALA A 465 -33.19 15.33 -40.63
CA ALA A 465 -34.50 15.60 -40.05
C ALA A 465 -34.42 16.67 -38.96
N GLU A 466 -35.43 17.53 -38.88
CA GLU A 466 -35.61 18.46 -37.77
C GLU A 466 -35.99 17.70 -36.49
N ILE A 467 -35.30 18.02 -35.40
CA ILE A 467 -35.49 17.42 -34.08
C ILE A 467 -36.26 18.41 -33.21
N SER A 468 -37.54 18.15 -32.96
CA SER A 468 -38.39 19.01 -32.14
C SER A 468 -38.37 18.62 -30.66
N SER A 469 -38.14 17.32 -30.35
CA SER A 469 -38.05 16.81 -28.99
C SER A 469 -36.90 15.81 -28.80
N VAL A 470 -36.39 15.71 -27.57
CA VAL A 470 -35.46 14.67 -27.16
C VAL A 470 -36.11 13.91 -26.02
N ARG A 471 -36.19 12.58 -26.12
CA ARG A 471 -36.83 11.78 -25.07
C ARG A 471 -36.16 12.04 -23.71
N PRO A 472 -36.93 12.12 -22.62
CA PRO A 472 -36.38 12.37 -21.29
C PRO A 472 -35.22 11.44 -20.96
N GLY A 473 -34.14 12.03 -20.48
CA GLY A 473 -32.96 11.33 -19.99
C GLY A 473 -33.02 11.15 -18.47
N ARG A 474 -31.90 10.70 -17.90
CA ARG A 474 -31.73 10.73 -16.44
C ARG A 474 -31.48 12.19 -16.00
N PRO A 475 -32.16 12.72 -14.98
CA PRO A 475 -31.86 14.04 -14.43
C PRO A 475 -30.36 14.20 -14.08
N GLY A 476 -29.78 15.34 -14.41
CA GLY A 476 -28.35 15.66 -14.27
C GLY A 476 -27.44 15.11 -15.38
N ARG A 477 -27.94 14.32 -16.34
CA ARG A 477 -27.13 13.83 -17.46
C ARG A 477 -26.76 14.96 -18.40
N THR A 478 -25.47 15.08 -18.72
CA THR A 478 -24.97 16.00 -19.76
C THR A 478 -24.58 15.21 -21.01
N VAL A 479 -24.94 15.70 -22.18
CA VAL A 479 -24.60 15.09 -23.48
C VAL A 479 -24.18 16.18 -24.48
N THR A 480 -23.20 15.87 -25.32
CA THR A 480 -22.81 16.69 -26.47
C THR A 480 -23.21 15.97 -27.74
N LEU A 481 -24.12 16.58 -28.50
CA LEU A 481 -24.56 16.10 -29.80
C LEU A 481 -23.69 16.72 -30.89
N ILE A 482 -23.04 15.90 -31.71
CA ILE A 482 -22.22 16.33 -32.86
C ILE A 482 -22.94 15.96 -34.15
N PHE A 483 -23.27 16.95 -34.97
CA PHE A 483 -24.01 16.73 -36.21
C PHE A 483 -23.06 16.32 -37.33
N THR A 484 -23.37 15.21 -38.01
CA THR A 484 -22.49 14.64 -39.05
C THR A 484 -22.89 15.02 -40.46
N SER A 485 -24.03 15.68 -40.63
CA SER A 485 -24.57 16.15 -41.90
C SER A 485 -25.24 17.51 -41.75
N ASP A 486 -25.23 18.29 -42.83
CA ASP A 486 -25.97 19.56 -42.89
C ASP A 486 -27.49 19.29 -42.85
N GLY A 487 -28.24 20.23 -42.27
CA GLY A 487 -29.71 20.25 -42.34
C GLY A 487 -30.45 19.57 -41.20
N ALA A 488 -29.79 18.77 -40.36
CA ALA A 488 -30.36 18.36 -39.07
C ALA A 488 -30.20 19.49 -38.05
N GLY A 489 -31.29 19.91 -37.42
CA GLY A 489 -31.30 20.98 -36.45
C GLY A 489 -32.33 20.76 -35.34
N LEU A 490 -32.16 21.45 -34.21
CA LEU A 490 -33.08 21.41 -33.08
C LEU A 490 -33.91 22.69 -33.06
N SER A 491 -35.23 22.59 -33.07
CA SER A 491 -36.09 23.78 -33.09
C SER A 491 -36.55 24.26 -31.71
N GLY A 492 -36.42 23.44 -30.67
CA GLY A 492 -36.93 23.77 -29.33
C GLY A 492 -38.45 23.98 -29.30
N ALA A 493 -39.17 23.41 -30.28
CA ALA A 493 -40.62 23.54 -30.41
C ALA A 493 -41.39 22.75 -29.33
N ASP A 494 -40.75 21.74 -28.74
CA ASP A 494 -41.30 20.95 -27.64
C ASP A 494 -40.76 21.43 -26.28
N PRO A 495 -41.61 21.56 -25.23
CA PRO A 495 -41.18 21.98 -23.89
C PRO A 495 -40.09 21.10 -23.25
N SER A 496 -39.97 19.84 -23.70
CA SER A 496 -38.92 18.90 -23.28
C SER A 496 -37.53 19.26 -23.81
N LEU A 497 -37.42 20.22 -24.73
CA LEU A 497 -36.16 20.66 -25.32
C LEU A 497 -36.02 22.18 -25.26
N ARG A 498 -35.36 22.66 -24.20
CA ARG A 498 -35.20 24.08 -23.90
C ARG A 498 -33.89 24.61 -24.45
N LEU A 499 -33.99 25.26 -25.59
CA LEU A 499 -32.86 25.91 -26.26
C LEU A 499 -32.92 27.43 -26.07
N THR A 500 -31.76 28.07 -26.09
CA THR A 500 -31.67 29.55 -26.11
C THR A 500 -32.34 30.11 -27.38
N THR A 501 -32.08 29.47 -28.52
CA THR A 501 -32.76 29.66 -29.80
C THR A 501 -32.72 28.34 -30.58
N GLY A 502 -33.46 28.21 -31.69
CA GLY A 502 -33.25 27.10 -32.63
C GLY A 502 -31.77 26.93 -33.00
N PHE A 503 -31.35 25.69 -33.24
CA PHE A 503 -29.98 25.32 -33.57
C PHE A 503 -29.95 24.59 -34.92
N ALA A 504 -29.31 25.21 -35.92
CA ALA A 504 -29.18 24.68 -37.28
C ALA A 504 -27.68 24.52 -37.62
N PRO A 505 -27.01 23.47 -37.11
CA PRO A 505 -25.58 23.26 -37.30
C PRO A 505 -25.23 22.88 -38.75
N ARG A 506 -23.99 23.18 -39.13
CA ARG A 506 -23.33 22.49 -40.25
C ARG A 506 -22.77 21.14 -39.78
N ALA A 507 -22.35 20.29 -40.71
CA ALA A 507 -21.56 19.11 -40.38
C ALA A 507 -20.35 19.50 -39.51
N GLY A 508 -20.21 18.87 -38.35
CA GLY A 508 -19.22 19.17 -37.31
C GLY A 508 -19.72 20.09 -36.19
N GLY A 509 -20.83 20.81 -36.39
CA GLY A 509 -21.44 21.65 -35.36
C GLY A 509 -21.98 20.80 -34.21
N ALA A 510 -21.89 21.33 -32.99
CA ALA A 510 -22.22 20.59 -31.78
C ALA A 510 -23.01 21.42 -30.76
N ILE A 511 -23.87 20.76 -29.99
CA ILE A 511 -24.63 21.34 -28.88
C ILE A 511 -24.54 20.45 -27.64
N THR A 512 -24.27 21.06 -26.49
CA THR A 512 -24.26 20.40 -25.19
C THR A 512 -25.56 20.68 -24.46
N LEU A 513 -26.23 19.61 -24.04
CA LEU A 513 -27.51 19.63 -23.33
C LEU A 513 -27.35 18.95 -21.96
N VAL A 514 -28.06 19.45 -20.96
CA VAL A 514 -28.20 18.85 -19.64
C VAL A 514 -29.67 18.50 -19.38
N CYS A 515 -29.95 17.27 -18.97
CA CYS A 515 -31.30 16.84 -18.60
C CYS A 515 -31.61 17.36 -17.19
N LEU A 516 -32.58 18.26 -17.06
CA LEU A 516 -33.13 18.74 -15.79
C LEU A 516 -34.55 18.21 -15.66
N ASP A 517 -34.78 17.36 -14.66
CA ASP A 517 -36.02 16.58 -14.51
C ASP A 517 -36.35 15.84 -15.83
N ASP A 518 -37.49 16.15 -16.45
CA ASP A 518 -37.95 15.54 -17.71
C ASP A 518 -37.62 16.38 -18.96
N SER A 519 -36.76 17.40 -18.86
CA SER A 519 -36.43 18.34 -19.95
C SER A 519 -34.94 18.46 -20.22
N TRP A 520 -34.53 18.46 -21.49
CA TRP A 520 -33.17 18.77 -21.91
C TRP A 520 -32.99 20.27 -22.08
N CYS A 521 -32.05 20.85 -21.36
CA CYS A 521 -31.73 22.27 -21.37
C CYS A 521 -30.36 22.49 -22.00
N GLU A 522 -30.25 23.48 -22.86
CA GLU A 522 -28.97 23.84 -23.45
C GLU A 522 -27.99 24.41 -22.43
N GLN A 523 -26.72 23.98 -22.53
CA GLN A 523 -25.60 24.50 -21.76
C GLN A 523 -24.61 25.28 -22.62
N SER A 524 -24.30 24.77 -23.82
CA SER A 524 -23.41 25.45 -24.77
C SER A 524 -23.63 24.94 -26.21
N ARG A 525 -23.19 25.70 -27.21
CA ARG A 525 -23.25 25.32 -28.62
C ARG A 525 -22.03 25.81 -29.40
N THR A 526 -21.79 25.19 -30.55
CA THR A 526 -20.79 25.56 -31.56
C THR A 526 -21.46 25.60 -32.94
N ALA A 527 -21.01 26.49 -33.82
CA ALA A 527 -21.65 26.72 -35.13
C ALA A 527 -21.36 25.61 -36.14
#